data_AF-A0A139NFI6-F1
#
_entry.id   AF-A0A139NFI6-F1
#
_cell.length_a   1.000
_cell.length_b   1.000
_cell.length_c   1.000
_cell.angle_alpha   90.00
_cell.angle_beta   90.00
_cell.angle_gamma   90.00
#
_symmetry.space_group_name_H-M   'P 1'
#
loop_
_entity.id
_entity.type
_entity.pdbx_description
1 polymer ?
#
loop_
_entity_poly.entity_id
_entity_poly.type
_entity_poly.pdbx_seq_one_letter_code
_entity_poly.pdbx_strand_id
1 'polypeptide(L)'
;MRDRITREDLICVGGKVNNTKFLSPNSHSSSQFPTLNVRSGNTGYLIALLKIGFTNPYGDLSDSSKARLALGQNIGNLPADQYYYRQ
;
A
#
# COMPACT_ATOMS: atom_id res chain seq x y z
N MET A 1 -9.53 -6.06 -32.61
CA MET A 1 -8.98 -6.38 -31.28
C MET A 1 -8.57 -5.07 -30.62
N ARG A 2 -9.02 -4.76 -29.40
CA ARG A 2 -8.54 -3.59 -28.65
C ARG A 2 -7.44 -4.06 -27.71
N ASP A 3 -6.25 -3.52 -27.86
CA ASP A 3 -5.14 -3.80 -26.96
C ASP A 3 -5.50 -3.35 -25.55
N ARG A 4 -5.35 -4.27 -24.60
CA ARG A 4 -5.56 -4.03 -23.18
C ARG A 4 -4.34 -3.25 -22.70
N ILE A 5 -4.46 -1.93 -22.55
CA ILE A 5 -3.40 -1.11 -21.95
C ILE A 5 -3.27 -1.52 -20.48
N THR A 6 -2.27 -2.34 -20.16
CA THR A 6 -1.78 -2.53 -18.80
C THR A 6 -1.16 -1.21 -18.35
N ARG A 7 -1.82 -0.50 -17.43
CA ARG A 7 -1.23 0.67 -16.77
C ARG A 7 -0.32 0.16 -15.66
N GLU A 8 0.98 0.16 -15.92
CA GLU A 8 2.02 -0.12 -14.94
C GLU A 8 2.48 1.18 -14.28
N ASP A 9 2.56 1.15 -12.95
CA ASP A 9 3.18 2.22 -12.17
C ASP A 9 4.63 1.79 -11.85
N LEU A 10 5.60 2.47 -12.47
CA LEU A 10 7.02 2.24 -12.19
C LEU A 10 7.47 3.15 -11.06
N ILE A 11 7.99 2.54 -10.00
CA ILE A 11 8.68 3.24 -8.93
C ILE A 11 10.11 3.51 -9.39
N CYS A 12 10.42 4.76 -9.74
CA CYS A 12 11.76 5.17 -10.11
C CYS A 12 12.57 5.58 -8.86
N VAL A 13 13.88 5.43 -8.92
CA VAL A 13 14.83 5.93 -7.91
C VAL A 13 14.58 7.42 -7.66
N GLY A 14 14.45 7.82 -6.40
CA GLY A 14 14.18 9.21 -6.00
C GLY A 14 12.71 9.57 -5.72
N GLY A 15 11.82 8.58 -5.59
CA GLY A 15 10.43 8.81 -5.13
C GLY A 15 9.49 9.36 -6.21
N LYS A 16 9.88 9.29 -7.48
CA LYS A 16 9.02 9.68 -8.61
C LYS A 16 8.38 8.44 -9.20
N VAL A 17 7.05 8.47 -9.36
CA VAL A 17 6.28 7.51 -10.16
C VAL A 17 5.81 8.27 -11.40
N ASN A 18 5.94 7.63 -12.56
CA ASN A 18 5.67 8.12 -13.91
C ASN A 18 4.74 9.37 -14.00
N ASN A 19 5.32 10.49 -14.46
CA ASN A 19 4.78 11.79 -14.90
C ASN A 19 3.73 12.56 -14.06
N THR A 20 3.00 11.95 -13.12
CA THR A 20 1.96 12.64 -12.32
C THR A 20 1.74 12.07 -10.90
N LYS A 21 2.56 11.11 -10.47
CA LYS A 21 2.36 10.41 -9.19
C LYS A 21 3.46 10.73 -8.17
N PHE A 22 3.05 11.05 -6.95
CA PHE A 22 3.96 11.37 -5.84
C PHE A 22 4.02 10.21 -4.84
N LEU A 23 5.24 9.82 -4.47
CA LEU A 23 5.51 8.91 -3.36
C LEU A 23 5.90 9.73 -2.12
N SER A 24 5.25 9.45 -0.99
CA SER A 24 5.67 10.02 0.29
C SER A 24 5.52 9.02 1.43
N PRO A 25 6.50 8.96 2.36
CA PRO A 25 6.32 8.22 3.58
C PRO A 25 5.31 8.93 4.48
N ASN A 26 4.42 8.18 5.11
CA ASN A 26 3.59 8.60 6.24
C ASN A 26 2.80 9.90 6.02
N SER A 27 2.31 10.14 4.79
CA SER A 27 1.58 11.38 4.46
C SER A 27 0.27 11.60 5.23
N HIS A 28 -0.16 10.62 6.02
CA HIS A 28 -1.30 10.72 6.94
C HIS A 28 -0.78 10.51 8.38
N SER A 29 -0.82 11.56 9.19
CA SER A 29 -0.29 11.59 10.56
C SER A 29 -1.00 10.67 11.54
N SER A 30 -2.16 10.11 11.17
CA SER A 30 -2.97 9.23 12.01
C SER A 30 -2.67 7.74 11.85
N SER A 31 -1.81 7.34 10.90
CA SER A 31 -1.43 5.94 10.73
C SER A 31 -0.55 5.47 11.89
N GLN A 32 -0.92 4.35 12.52
CA GLN A 32 -0.19 3.76 13.65
C GLN A 32 1.03 2.93 13.22
N PHE A 33 1.26 2.80 11.91
CA PHE A 33 2.46 2.18 11.35
C PHE A 33 2.87 2.84 10.03
N PRO A 34 4.14 2.67 9.60
CA PRO A 34 4.63 3.30 8.39
C PRO A 34 3.86 2.89 7.14
N THR A 35 3.53 3.89 6.32
CA THR A 35 2.81 3.71 5.05
C THR A 35 3.54 4.47 3.95
N LEU A 36 3.60 3.88 2.77
CA LEU A 36 3.94 4.56 1.54
C LEU A 36 2.65 5.04 0.87
N ASN A 37 2.55 6.34 0.62
CA ASN A 37 1.43 6.88 -0.14
C ASN A 37 1.80 7.00 -1.62
N VAL A 38 0.90 6.56 -2.49
CA VAL A 38 0.93 6.81 -3.93
C VAL A 38 -0.28 7.65 -4.31
N ARG A 39 -0.08 8.92 -4.73
CA ARG A 39 -1.16 9.83 -5.15
C ARG A 39 -1.01 10.31 -6.57
N SER A 40 -2.15 10.53 -7.24
CA SER A 40 -2.29 11.36 -8.44
C SER A 40 -3.45 12.32 -8.23
N GLY A 41 -3.17 13.62 -8.09
CA GLY A 41 -4.18 14.61 -7.68
C GLY A 41 -4.82 14.24 -6.33
N ASN A 42 -6.15 14.20 -6.28
CA ASN A 42 -6.92 13.89 -5.07
C ASN A 42 -7.17 12.38 -4.87
N THR A 43 -6.66 11.52 -5.75
CA THR A 43 -6.84 10.06 -5.68
C THR A 43 -5.51 9.40 -5.36
N GLY A 44 -5.57 8.24 -4.69
CA GLY A 44 -4.38 7.50 -4.34
C GLY A 44 -4.68 6.28 -3.50
N TYR A 45 -3.60 5.63 -3.07
CA TYR A 45 -3.63 4.48 -2.19
C TYR A 45 -2.44 4.50 -1.24
N LEU A 46 -2.59 3.76 -0.15
CA LEU A 46 -1.58 3.52 0.86
C LEU A 46 -1.10 2.08 0.74
N ILE A 47 0.21 1.89 0.85
CA ILE A 47 0.86 0.60 0.97
C ILE A 47 1.53 0.55 2.35
N ALA A 48 1.33 -0.51 3.10
CA ALA A 48 2.14 -0.79 4.29
C ALA A 48 2.82 -2.15 4.20
N LEU A 49 4.08 -2.20 4.61
CA LEU A 49 4.84 -3.44 4.76
C LEU A 49 4.78 -3.87 6.22
N LEU A 50 4.12 -5.00 6.48
CA LEU A 50 4.00 -5.57 7.82
C LEU A 50 4.92 -6.77 7.92
N LYS A 51 5.84 -6.73 8.89
CA LYS A 51 6.76 -7.84 9.18
C LYS A 51 6.03 -9.01 9.85
N ILE A 52 6.67 -10.18 9.83
CA ILE A 52 6.22 -11.36 10.57
C ILE A 52 6.05 -11.00 12.06
N GLY A 53 4.96 -11.47 12.67
CA GLY A 53 4.62 -11.24 14.08
C GLY A 53 4.13 -9.83 14.40
N PHE A 54 4.11 -8.91 13.43
CA PHE A 54 3.46 -7.61 13.62
C PHE A 54 1.94 -7.80 13.57
N THR A 55 1.21 -7.16 14.49
CA THR A 55 -0.26 -7.14 14.52
C THR A 55 -0.75 -5.77 14.09
N ASN A 56 -1.69 -5.71 13.14
CA ASN A 56 -2.37 -4.47 12.77
C ASN A 56 -3.16 -3.93 13.98
N PRO A 57 -2.78 -2.77 14.54
CA PRO A 57 -3.39 -2.25 15.76
C PRO A 57 -4.82 -1.74 15.57
N TYR A 58 -5.30 -1.57 14.34
CA TYR A 58 -6.71 -1.27 14.04
C TYR A 58 -7.61 -2.51 14.09
N GLY A 59 -7.04 -3.71 14.23
CA GLY A 59 -7.70 -5.00 14.01
C GLY A 59 -6.95 -5.77 12.92
N ASP A 60 -6.69 -7.04 13.19
CA ASP A 60 -5.85 -7.87 12.31
C ASP A 60 -6.54 -9.18 11.95
N LEU A 61 -6.97 -9.29 10.69
CA LEU A 61 -7.56 -10.49 10.11
C LEU A 61 -6.58 -11.24 9.19
N SER A 62 -5.31 -10.85 9.23
CA SER A 62 -4.27 -11.41 8.37
C SER A 62 -3.55 -12.59 9.05
N ASP A 63 -2.93 -13.45 8.24
CA ASP A 63 -1.90 -14.39 8.68
C ASP A 63 -0.61 -13.64 9.08
N SER A 64 -0.47 -13.31 10.38
CA SER A 64 0.69 -12.59 10.91
C SER A 64 1.96 -13.44 10.98
N SER A 65 1.88 -14.75 10.70
CA SER A 65 3.07 -15.62 10.60
C SER A 65 3.89 -15.35 9.33
N LYS A 66 3.36 -14.55 8.40
CA LYS A 66 3.98 -14.20 7.12
C LYS A 66 4.22 -12.70 7.00
N ALA A 67 5.29 -12.35 6.28
CA ALA A 67 5.49 -10.99 5.81
C ALA A 67 4.41 -10.66 4.78
N ARG A 68 3.83 -9.47 4.87
CA ARG A 68 2.64 -9.11 4.08
C ARG A 68 2.59 -7.64 3.74
N LEU A 69 1.94 -7.35 2.63
CA LEU A 69 1.57 -6.01 2.21
C LEU A 69 0.10 -5.77 2.52
N ALA A 70 -0.19 -4.62 3.12
CA ALA A 70 -1.55 -4.11 3.27
C ALA A 70 -1.76 -2.99 2.25
N LEU A 71 -2.84 -3.09 1.46
CA LEU A 71 -3.18 -2.14 0.42
C LEU A 71 -4.59 -1.58 0.66
N GLY A 72 -4.75 -0.26 0.55
CA GLY A 72 -6.07 0.37 0.67
C GLY A 72 -6.04 1.86 0.40
N GLN A 73 -7.21 2.48 0.22
CA GLN A 73 -7.31 3.95 0.13
C GLN A 73 -7.13 4.62 1.50
N ASN A 74 -7.52 3.92 2.56
CA ASN A 74 -7.30 4.29 3.95
C ASN A 74 -6.69 3.11 4.69
N ILE A 75 -5.91 3.38 5.74
CA ILE A 75 -5.44 2.35 6.66
C ILE A 75 -6.44 2.23 7.81
N GLY A 76 -6.69 0.99 8.23
CA GLY A 76 -7.66 0.67 9.28
C GLY A 76 -7.70 -0.84 9.53
N ASN A 77 -8.82 -1.33 10.06
CA ASN A 77 -9.09 -2.76 10.14
C ASN A 77 -9.38 -3.29 8.73
N LEU A 78 -8.42 -3.96 8.12
CA LEU A 78 -8.55 -4.47 6.76
C LEU A 78 -9.07 -5.92 6.79
N PRO A 79 -9.96 -6.31 5.86
CA PRO A 79 -10.33 -7.69 5.66
C PRO A 79 -9.13 -8.53 5.18
N ALA A 80 -9.18 -9.84 5.44
CA ALA A 80 -8.08 -10.76 5.15
C ALA A 80 -7.64 -10.76 3.66
N ASP A 81 -8.57 -10.51 2.73
CA ASP A 81 -8.36 -10.49 1.29
C ASP A 81 -7.62 -9.23 0.78
N GLN A 82 -7.44 -8.22 1.62
CA GLN A 82 -6.64 -7.03 1.32
C GLN A 82 -5.17 -7.15 1.78
N TYR A 83 -4.80 -8.30 2.34
CA TYR A 83 -3.42 -8.64 2.65
C TYR A 83 -2.81 -9.50 1.54
N TYR A 84 -1.66 -9.06 1.06
CA TYR A 84 -0.92 -9.74 0.00
C TYR A 84 0.32 -10.39 0.60
N TYR A 85 0.48 -11.66 0.31
CA TYR A 85 1.60 -12.46 0.76
C TYR A 85 2.52 -12.73 -0.42
N ARG A 86 3.82 -12.88 -0.15
CA ARG A 86 4.75 -13.39 -1.15
C ARG A 86 4.30 -14.81 -1.53
N GLN A 87 4.18 -15.07 -2.84
CA GLN A 87 3.97 -16.42 -3.38
C GLN A 87 5.27 -17.22 -3.36
#